data_AF-A0AAU9TKY5-F1
#
_entry.id   AF-A0AAU9TKY5-F1
#
_cell.length_a   1.000
_cell.length_b   1.000
_cell.length_c   1.000
_cell.angle_alpha   90.00
_cell.angle_beta   90.00
_cell.angle_gamma   90.00
#
_symmetry.space_group_name_H-M   'P 1'
#
loop_
_entity.id
_entity.type
_entity.pdbx_description
1 polymer ?
#
loop_
_entity_poly.entity_id
_entity_poly.type
_entity_poly.pdbx_seq_one_letter_code
_entity_poly.pdbx_strand_id
1 'polypeptide(L)' 'MSEYTPAEYANVHFIYGLCNGIASRAAVFYWERLPYVRHPDYRVFIRVHNLLCEERLPGTGLSRASE' A
#
# COMPACT_ATOMS: atom_id res chain seq x y z
N MET A 1 -11.60 8.66 -5.53
CA MET A 1 -10.51 7.66 -5.65
C MET A 1 -10.99 6.39 -5.00
N SER A 2 -11.05 5.26 -5.71
CA SER A 2 -11.42 3.98 -5.08
C SER A 2 -10.38 3.61 -4.03
N GLU A 3 -10.86 3.11 -2.89
CA GLU A 3 -10.04 2.56 -1.83
C GLU A 3 -9.22 1.37 -2.36
N TYR A 4 -8.00 1.18 -1.84
CA TYR A 4 -7.18 0.03 -2.21
C TYR A 4 -7.67 -1.22 -1.46
N THR A 5 -7.56 -2.37 -2.10
CA THR A 5 -7.80 -3.66 -1.47
C THR A 5 -6.69 -3.99 -0.45
N PRO A 6 -6.94 -4.90 0.52
CA PRO A 6 -5.89 -5.37 1.43
C PRO A 6 -4.65 -5.90 0.72
N ALA A 7 -4.83 -6.62 -0.40
CA ALA A 7 -3.73 -7.13 -1.21
C ALA A 7 -2.90 -6.00 -1.85
N GLU A 8 -3.56 -4.95 -2.34
CA GLU A 8 -2.86 -3.77 -2.86
C GLU A 8 -2.09 -3.04 -1.75
N TYR A 9 -2.68 -2.86 -0.55
CA TYR A 9 -1.97 -2.27 0.59
C TYR A 9 -0.73 -3.08 0.98
N ALA A 10 -0.84 -4.42 1.01
CA ALA A 10 0.29 -5.29 1.28
C ALA A 10 1.40 -5.16 0.23
N ASN A 11 1.02 -5.15 -1.06
CA ASN A 11 1.95 -4.96 -2.17
C ASN A 11 2.65 -3.60 -2.11
N VAL A 12 1.92 -2.51 -1.79
CA VAL A 12 2.51 -1.18 -1.60
C VAL A 12 3.59 -1.23 -0.54
N HIS A 13 3.26 -1.77 0.63
CA HIS A 13 4.20 -1.82 1.75
C HIS A 13 5.43 -2.69 1.43
N PHE A 14 5.22 -3.83 0.77
CA PHE A 14 6.30 -4.72 0.36
C PHE A 14 7.25 -4.08 -0.66
N ILE A 15 6.72 -3.50 -1.75
CA ILE A 15 7.54 -2.94 -2.84
C ILE A 15 8.31 -1.71 -2.37
N TYR A 16 7.67 -0.82 -1.61
CA TYR A 16 8.37 0.33 -1.04
C TYR A 16 9.43 -0.11 -0.02
N GLY A 17 9.15 -1.14 0.79
CA GLY A 17 10.14 -1.74 1.70
C GLY A 17 11.37 -2.29 0.96
N LEU A 18 11.17 -3.06 -0.12
CA LEU A 18 12.25 -3.55 -0.99
C LEU A 18 13.06 -2.41 -1.62
N CYS A 19 12.41 -1.29 -1.90
CA CYS A 19 13.03 -0.09 -2.45
C CYS A 19 13.61 0.84 -1.38
N ASN A 20 13.72 0.40 -0.12
CA ASN A 20 14.21 1.19 1.01
C ASN A 20 13.43 2.51 1.22
N GLY A 21 12.13 2.49 0.96
CA GLY A 21 11.25 3.65 1.04
C GLY A 21 11.45 4.69 -0.07
N ILE A 22 12.33 4.44 -1.05
CA ILE A 22 12.65 5.41 -2.11
C ILE A 22 11.55 5.35 -3.18
N ALA A 23 10.74 6.41 -3.26
CA ALA A 23 9.59 6.49 -4.16
C ALA A 23 9.94 6.33 -5.64
N SER A 24 11.05 6.94 -6.10
CA SER A 24 11.48 6.83 -7.50
C SER A 24 11.87 5.39 -7.86
N ARG A 25 12.54 4.67 -6.97
CA ARG A 25 12.89 3.25 -7.16
C ARG A 25 11.64 2.37 -7.18
N ALA A 26 10.70 2.61 -6.27
CA ALA A 26 9.42 1.90 -6.26
C ALA A 26 8.63 2.16 -7.55
N ALA A 27 8.57 3.40 -8.02
CA ALA A 27 7.90 3.75 -9.27
C ALA A 27 8.50 3.05 -10.49
N VAL A 28 9.84 2.99 -10.59
CA VAL A 28 10.54 2.23 -11.64
C VAL A 28 10.22 0.74 -11.52
N PHE A 29 10.23 0.18 -10.31
CA PHE A 29 9.90 -1.22 -10.08
C PHE A 29 8.49 -1.57 -10.56
N TYR A 30 7.50 -0.74 -10.22
CA TYR A 30 6.13 -0.90 -10.68
C TYR A 30 6.04 -0.86 -12.22
N TRP A 31 6.71 0.11 -12.85
CA TRP A 31 6.74 0.25 -14.30
C TRP A 31 7.39 -0.93 -15.02
N GLU A 32 8.54 -1.40 -14.53
CA GLU A 32 9.33 -2.43 -15.23
C GLU A 32 8.82 -3.85 -14.97
N ARG A 33 8.31 -4.12 -13.75
CA ARG A 33 8.03 -5.50 -13.32
C ARG A 33 6.56 -5.80 -13.13
N LEU A 34 5.72 -4.79 -12.95
CA LEU A 34 4.30 -4.95 -12.64
C LEU A 34 3.42 -4.00 -13.46
N PRO A 35 3.52 -4.01 -14.80
CA PRO A 35 2.85 -3.02 -15.66
C PRO A 35 1.31 -3.07 -15.59
N TYR A 36 0.73 -4.16 -15.08
CA TYR A 36 -0.72 -4.33 -14.94
C TYR A 36 -1.25 -4.00 -13.53
N VAL A 37 -0.35 -3.67 -12.58
CA VAL A 37 -0.74 -3.32 -11.21
C VAL A 37 -1.00 -1.82 -11.13
N ARG A 38 -1.95 -1.40 -10.30
CA ARG A 38 -2.17 0.02 -10.03
C ARG A 38 -0.92 0.63 -9.38
N HIS A 39 -0.39 1.71 -9.96
CA HIS A 39 0.77 2.41 -9.40
C HIS A 39 0.31 3.34 -8.26
N PRO A 40 0.61 3.02 -6.99
CA PRO A 40 0.19 3.82 -5.86
C PRO A 40 1.16 4.98 -5.65
N ASP A 41 0.60 6.15 -5.29
CA ASP A 41 1.38 7.29 -4.82
C ASP A 41 2.14 6.95 -3.54
N TYR A 42 3.32 7.53 -3.34
CA TYR A 42 4.16 7.30 -2.15
C TYR A 42 3.44 7.65 -0.84
N ARG A 43 2.45 8.54 -0.88
CA ARG A 43 1.58 8.87 0.25
C ARG A 43 0.76 7.67 0.73
N VAL A 44 0.41 6.74 -0.16
CA VAL A 44 -0.26 5.49 0.20
C VAL A 44 0.67 4.62 1.04
N PHE A 45 1.95 4.53 0.65
CA PHE A 45 2.96 3.83 1.43
C PHE A 45 3.12 4.46 2.82
N ILE A 46 3.31 5.78 2.91
CA ILE A 46 3.46 6.47 4.21
C ILE A 46 2.27 6.18 5.11
N ARG A 47 1.05 6.27 4.58
CA ARG A 47 -0.18 6.00 5.33
C ARG A 47 -0.21 4.55 5.84
N VAL A 48 0.06 3.57 4.98
CA VAL A 48 0.06 2.15 5.35
C VAL A 48 1.14 1.87 6.39
N HIS A 49 2.35 2.37 6.18
CA HIS A 49 3.48 2.19 7.09
C HIS A 49 3.16 2.71 8.49
N ASN A 50 2.64 3.94 8.58
CA ASN A 50 2.26 4.53 9.86
C ASN A 50 1.16 3.73 10.56
N LEU A 51 0.13 3.29 9.82
CA LEU A 51 -0.94 2.45 10.39
C LEU A 51 -0.38 1.14 10.96
N LEU A 52 0.53 0.48 10.24
CA LEU A 52 1.15 -0.76 10.71
C LEU A 52 2.04 -0.53 11.94
N CYS A 53 2.79 0.59 12.00
CA CYS A 53 3.56 0.97 13.19
C CYS A 53 2.67 1.27 14.41
N GLU A 54 1.43 1.72 14.19
CA GLU A 54 0.40 1.91 15.21
C GLU A 54 -0.39 0.63 15.52
N GLU A 55 0.01 -0.53 14.99
CA GLU A 55 -0.69 -1.82 15.11
C GLU A 55 -2.13 -1.80 14.55
N ARG A 56 -2.37 -0.95 13.54
CA ARG A 56 -3.67 -0.78 12.86
C ARG A 56 -3.61 -1.31 11.43
N LEU A 57 -4.72 -1.87 10.95
CA LEU A 57 -4.84 -2.40 9.60
C LEU A 57 -5.53 -1.40 8.64
N PRO A 58 -4.96 -1.14 7.45
CA PRO A 58 -5.62 -0.33 6.44
C PRO A 58 -6.85 -1.06 5.87
N GLY A 59 -7.90 -0.32 5.49
CA GLY A 59 -9.10 -0.90 4.88
C GLY A 59 -10.12 -1.52 5.85
N THR A 60 -9.97 -1.29 7.16
CA THR A 60 -11.00 -1.63 8.17
C THR A 60 -12.16 -0.64 8.14
N GLY A 61 -12.88 -0.63 7.02
CA GLY A 61 -14.26 -0.15 6.87
C GLY A 61 -15.26 -1.31 6.74
N LEU A 62 -14.85 -2.55 6.98
CA LEU A 62 -15.77 -3.68 7.11
C LEU A 62 -16.48 -3.57 8.46
N SER A 63 -17.68 -2.99 8.40
CA SER A 63 -18.81 -3.22 9.28
C SER A 63 -18.53 -4.23 10.39
N ARG A 64 -18.25 -3.75 11.61
CA ARG A 64 -18.75 -4.47 12.78
C ARG A 64 -20.26 -4.25 12.78
N ALA A 65 -20.97 -4.97 11.91
CA ALA A 65 -22.35 -5.28 12.18
C ALA A 65 -22.35 -6.03 13.51
N SER A 66 -22.97 -5.42 14.50
CA SER A 66 -23.33 -6.06 15.74
C SER A 66 -24.12 -7.33 15.45
N GLU A 67 -23.71 -8.45 16.04
CA GLU A 67 -24.59 -9.56 16.41
C GLU A 67 -24.35 -9.87 17.89
#